data_AF-A0A958LAY9-F1
#
_entry.id   AF-A0A958LAY9-F1
#
_cell.length_a   1.000
_cell.length_b   1.000
_cell.length_c   1.000
_cell.angle_alpha   90.00
_cell.angle_beta   90.00
_cell.angle_gamma   90.00
#
_symmetry.space_group_name_H-M   'P 1'
#
loop_
_entity.id
_entity.type
_entity.pdbx_description
1 polymer ?
#
loop_
_entity_poly.entity_id
_entity_poly.type
_entity_poly.pdbx_seq_one_letter_code
_entity_poly.pdbx_strand_id
1 'polypeptide(L)'
;MARRRRIVIPGAPHHVTQRGSRRGPIFFRDSDRDVYLSLLGKNASRYGIKILGYCLMTNHVHHLVVPQESDSLRMAGWPRA
;
A
#
# COMPACT_ATOMS: atom_id res chain seq x y z
N MET A 1 -1.06 -23.51 -3.84
CA MET A 1 -2.52 -23.21 -3.81
C MET A 1 -2.79 -21.92 -4.55
N ALA A 2 -3.75 -21.91 -5.47
CA ALA A 2 -4.19 -20.69 -6.13
C ALA A 2 -4.91 -19.79 -5.12
N ARG A 3 -4.36 -18.59 -4.86
CA ARG A 3 -5.03 -17.59 -4.03
C ARG A 3 -6.08 -16.87 -4.87
N ARG A 4 -7.33 -16.88 -4.42
CA ARG A 4 -8.43 -16.12 -5.07
C ARG A 4 -7.99 -14.67 -5.24
N ARG A 5 -8.24 -14.08 -6.42
CA ARG A 5 -8.02 -12.64 -6.63
C ARG A 5 -8.85 -11.89 -5.60
N ARG A 6 -8.22 -10.97 -4.88
CA ARG A 6 -8.94 -10.07 -3.99
C ARG A 6 -9.67 -9.00 -4.83
N ILE A 7 -10.84 -8.60 -4.36
CA ILE A 7 -11.74 -7.70 -5.08
C ILE A 7 -11.29 -6.27 -4.80
N VAL A 8 -11.15 -5.47 -5.86
CA VAL A 8 -10.90 -4.03 -5.76
C VAL A 8 -12.15 -3.32 -6.24
N ILE A 9 -12.72 -2.46 -5.40
CA ILE A 9 -13.93 -1.69 -5.71
C ILE A 9 -13.54 -0.22 -5.91
N PRO A 10 -13.58 0.30 -7.15
CA PRO A 10 -13.38 1.73 -7.41
C PRO A 10 -14.23 2.63 -6.50
N GLY A 11 -13.64 3.71 -6.00
CA GLY A 11 -14.33 4.69 -5.14
C GLY A 11 -14.58 4.24 -3.69
N ALA A 12 -14.37 2.96 -3.36
CA ALA A 12 -14.52 2.46 -2.00
C ALA A 12 -13.18 2.45 -1.22
N PRO A 13 -13.17 2.73 0.09
CA PRO A 13 -11.96 2.59 0.91
C PRO A 13 -11.48 1.14 1.03
N HIS A 14 -10.17 0.95 0.92
CA HIS A 14 -9.47 -0.33 1.09
C HIS A 14 -8.39 -0.19 2.15
N HIS A 15 -8.33 -1.15 3.07
CA HIS A 15 -7.26 -1.27 4.04
C HIS A 15 -6.17 -2.20 3.48
N VAL A 16 -5.03 -1.62 3.09
CA VAL A 16 -3.89 -2.36 2.56
C VAL A 16 -2.87 -2.55 3.65
N THR A 17 -2.43 -3.78 3.87
CA THR A 17 -1.38 -4.10 4.84
C THR A 17 -0.19 -4.76 4.15
N GLN A 18 1.03 -4.34 4.48
CA GLN A 18 2.25 -5.01 4.07
C GLN A 18 3.10 -5.30 5.30
N ARG A 19 3.74 -6.48 5.33
CA ARG A 19 4.56 -6.91 6.46
C ARG A 19 5.89 -7.43 5.92
N GLY A 20 6.97 -7.12 6.63
CA GLY A 20 8.31 -7.54 6.26
C GLY A 20 8.41 -9.06 6.20
N SER A 21 9.28 -9.57 5.32
CA SER A 21 9.53 -11.01 5.22
C SER A 21 9.95 -11.56 6.57
N ARG A 22 9.37 -12.70 6.97
CA ARG A 22 9.56 -13.31 8.30
C ARG A 22 9.33 -12.34 9.46
N ARG A 23 8.46 -11.33 9.28
CA ARG A 23 8.17 -10.27 10.27
C ARG A 23 9.38 -9.38 10.61
N GLY A 24 10.43 -9.43 9.80
CA GLY A 24 11.62 -8.60 9.95
C GLY A 24 11.36 -7.12 9.65
N PRO A 25 12.31 -6.25 10.00
CA PRO A 25 12.22 -4.81 9.76
C PRO A 25 12.09 -4.50 8.26
N ILE A 26 11.19 -3.55 7.95
CA ILE A 26 11.06 -2.86 6.67
C ILE A 26 11.84 -1.55 6.72
N PHE A 27 11.76 -0.85 7.86
CA PHE A 27 12.48 0.39 8.10
C PHE A 27 13.61 0.14 9.10
N PHE A 28 14.83 0.46 8.72
CA PHE A 28 16.04 0.30 9.53
C PHE A 28 16.44 1.64 10.17
N ARG A 29 16.00 2.75 9.58
CA ARG A 29 16.20 4.13 10.05
C ARG A 29 14.94 4.95 9.84
N ASP A 30 14.83 6.08 10.52
CA ASP A 30 13.67 6.96 10.35
C ASP A 30 13.59 7.58 8.96
N SER A 31 14.74 7.88 8.34
CA SER A 31 14.83 8.35 6.95
C SER A 31 14.21 7.39 5.93
N ASP A 32 14.14 6.10 6.23
CA ASP A 32 13.52 5.12 5.34
C ASP A 32 12.01 5.36 5.21
N ARG A 33 11.38 5.94 6.24
CA ARG A 33 9.96 6.29 6.22
C ARG A 33 9.69 7.47 5.31
N ASP A 34 10.58 8.46 5.27
CA ASP A 34 10.45 9.61 4.37
C ASP A 34 10.56 9.19 2.91
N VAL A 35 11.55 8.34 2.60
CA VAL A 35 11.71 7.74 1.26
C VAL A 35 10.47 6.92 0.91
N TYR A 36 9.96 6.12 1.85
CA TYR A 36 8.76 5.33 1.64
C TYR A 36 7.53 6.19 1.36
N LEU A 37 7.29 7.26 2.13
CA LEU A 37 6.17 8.18 1.94
C LEU A 37 6.25 8.93 0.61
N SER A 38 7.46 9.32 0.19
CA SER A 38 7.70 9.93 -1.13
C SER A 38 7.33 8.96 -2.27
N LEU A 39 7.79 7.72 -2.20
CA LEU A 39 7.45 6.68 -3.19
C LEU A 39 5.97 6.34 -3.18
N LEU A 40 5.37 6.26 -1.98
CA LEU A 40 3.95 6.03 -1.78
C LEU A 40 3.12 7.12 -2.48
N GLY A 41 3.40 8.39 -2.21
CA GLY A 41 2.71 9.53 -2.83
C GLY A 41 2.86 9.54 -4.36
N LYS A 42 4.08 9.32 -4.86
CA LYS A 42 4.37 9.25 -6.29
C LYS A 42 3.57 8.14 -6.99
N ASN A 43 3.54 6.94 -6.42
CA ASN A 43 2.79 5.81 -6.99
C ASN A 43 1.28 6.01 -6.89
N ALA A 44 0.79 6.52 -5.76
CA ALA A 44 -0.62 6.80 -5.57
C ALA A 44 -1.13 7.82 -6.59
N SER A 45 -0.38 8.90 -6.81
CA SER A 45 -0.68 9.90 -7.85
C SER A 45 -0.63 9.29 -9.26
N ARG A 46 0.37 8.45 -9.56
CA ARG A 46 0.54 7.86 -10.89
C ARG A 46 -0.60 6.93 -11.29
N TYR A 47 -1.18 6.20 -10.33
CA TYR A 47 -2.16 5.14 -10.60
C TYR A 47 -3.58 5.48 -10.13
N GLY A 48 -3.86 6.76 -9.83
CA GLY A 48 -5.20 7.21 -9.47
C GLY A 48 -5.67 6.64 -8.14
N ILE A 49 -4.88 6.79 -7.07
CA ILE A 49 -5.20 6.27 -5.74
C ILE A 49 -5.17 7.42 -4.75
N LYS A 50 -6.27 7.64 -4.05
CA LYS A 50 -6.33 8.60 -2.95
C LYS A 50 -5.87 7.93 -1.67
N ILE A 51 -4.95 8.56 -0.94
CA ILE A 51 -4.53 8.11 0.39
C ILE A 51 -5.37 8.87 1.41
N LEU A 52 -6.08 8.13 2.28
CA LEU A 52 -6.85 8.70 3.39
C LEU A 52 -6.04 8.71 4.69
N GLY A 53 -5.12 7.77 4.85
CA GLY A 53 -4.25 7.70 6.02
C GLY A 53 -3.26 6.54 5.93
N TYR A 54 -2.24 6.57 6.77
CA TYR A 54 -1.22 5.53 6.85
C TYR A 54 -0.71 5.34 8.29
N CYS A 55 -0.16 4.16 8.57
CA CYS A 55 0.60 3.87 9.79
C CYS A 55 1.86 3.09 9.41
N LEU A 56 3.03 3.60 9.84
CA LEU A 56 4.34 3.04 9.50
C LEU A 56 5.00 2.48 10.76
N MET A 57 4.93 1.16 10.93
CA MET A 57 5.64 0.44 11.98
C MET A 57 6.93 -0.17 11.42
N THR A 58 7.89 -0.46 12.30
CA THR A 58 9.21 -0.96 11.90
C THR A 58 9.15 -2.17 10.96
N ASN A 59 8.19 -3.09 11.15
CA ASN A 59 8.09 -4.33 10.37
C ASN A 59 6.77 -4.49 9.59
N HIS A 60 5.88 -3.49 9.61
CA HIS A 60 4.66 -3.53 8.83
C HIS A 60 4.06 -2.13 8.62
N VAL A 61 3.24 -2.02 7.59
CA VAL A 61 2.58 -0.77 7.20
C VAL A 61 1.10 -1.03 6.96
N HIS A 62 0.30 -0.02 7.28
CA HIS A 62 -1.12 0.03 6.97
C HIS A 62 -1.40 1.27 6.14
N HIS A 63 -2.21 1.12 5.09
CA HIS A 63 -2.70 2.22 4.27
C HIS A 63 -4.21 2.13 4.17
N LEU A 64 -4.89 3.26 4.34
CA LEU A 64 -6.29 3.41 3.97
C LEU A 64 -6.35 4.18 2.66
N VAL A 65 -6.77 3.52 1.59
CA VAL A 65 -6.71 4.07 0.23
C VAL A 65 -8.03 3.93 -0.50
N VAL A 66 -8.29 4.82 -1.46
CA VAL A 66 -9.44 4.74 -2.36
C VAL A 66 -8.90 4.69 -3.79
N PRO A 67 -8.99 3.55 -4.48
CA PRO A 67 -8.60 3.44 -5.88
C PRO A 67 -9.67 4.07 -6.79
N GLN A 68 -9.25 4.72 -7.86
CA GLN A 68 -10.16 5.21 -8.90
C GLN A 68 -10.53 4.12 -9.90
N GLU A 69 -9.66 3.12 -10.11
CA GLU A 69 -9.88 2.01 -11.04
C GLU A 69 -9.66 0.66 -10.37
N SER A 70 -10.27 -0.39 -10.92
CA SER A 70 -10.20 -1.76 -10.37
C SER A 70 -8.79 -2.35 -10.40
N ASP A 71 -7.94 -1.85 -11.31
CA ASP A 71 -6.54 -2.26 -11.44
C ASP A 71 -5.54 -1.33 -10.73
N SER A 72 -5.97 -0.18 -10.19
CA SER A 72 -5.07 0.83 -9.60
C SER A 72 -4.12 0.23 -8.55
N LEU A 73 -4.65 -0.55 -7.61
CA LEU A 73 -3.84 -1.15 -6.53
C LEU A 73 -2.83 -2.17 -7.07
N ARG A 74 -3.19 -2.91 -8.13
CA ARG A 74 -2.28 -3.87 -8.78
C ARG A 74 -1.13 -3.13 -9.48
N MET A 75 -1.44 -2.06 -10.18
CA MET A 75 -0.47 -1.26 -10.94
C MET A 75 0.49 -0.50 -10.03
N ALA A 76 0.04 -0.07 -8.86
CA ALA A 76 0.86 0.56 -7.83
C ALA A 76 1.81 -0.41 -7.09
N GLY A 77 1.82 -1.70 -7.46
CA GLY A 77 2.65 -2.70 -6.80
C GLY A 77 2.22 -3.04 -5.37
N TRP A 78 1.03 -2.59 -4.95
CA TRP A 78 0.49 -3.00 -3.68
C TRP A 78 0.07 -4.47 -3.76
N PRO A 79 0.45 -5.30 -2.77
CA PRO A 79 -0.06 -6.65 -2.70
C PRO A 79 -1.56 -6.53 -2.64
N ARG A 80 -2.24 -7.11 -3.64
CA ARG A 80 -3.70 -7.05 -3.85
C ARG A 80 -4.39 -6.83 -2.50
N ALA A 81 -5.06 -5.70 -2.29
CA ALA A 81 -5.75 -5.39 -1.02
C ALA A 81 -6.69 -6.52 -0.65
#